data_AF-A0A292RA31-F1
#
_entry.id   AF-A0A292RA31-F1
#
_cell.length_a   1.000
_cell.length_b   1.000
_cell.length_c   1.000
_cell.angle_alpha   90.00
_cell.angle_beta   90.00
_cell.angle_gamma   90.00
#
_symmetry.space_group_name_H-M   'P 1'
#
loop_
_entity.id
_entity.type
_entity.pdbx_description
1 polymer ?
#
loop_
_entity_poly.entity_id
_entity_poly.type
_entity_poly.pdbx_seq_one_letter_code
_entity_poly.pdbx_strand_id
1 'polypeptide(L)' 'MAIIDLFKIVDLKEKINERFGIKMHVHDGCMMQSFSFDEKASDELVSFINMYFENSRYKVIFSSDGLYFHLEDKK' A
#
# COMPACT_ATOMS: atom_id res chain seq x y z
N MET A 1 -12.39 -3.69 7.96
CA MET A 1 -11.38 -4.42 7.17
C MET A 1 -11.44 -3.81 5.80
N ALA A 2 -10.44 -3.01 5.46
CA ALA A 2 -10.51 -2.19 4.26
C ALA A 2 -10.07 -3.00 3.04
N ILE A 3 -10.86 -2.94 1.98
CA ILE A 3 -10.56 -3.54 0.68
C ILE A 3 -10.71 -2.42 -0.34
N ILE A 4 -9.69 -2.25 -1.17
CA ILE A 4 -9.73 -1.39 -2.35
C ILE A 4 -9.93 -2.23 -3.61
N ASP A 5 -10.61 -1.67 -4.60
CA ASP A 5 -10.86 -2.34 -5.87
C ASP A 5 -9.59 -2.45 -6.73
N LEU A 6 -9.70 -3.25 -7.80
CA LEU A 6 -8.60 -3.50 -8.73
C LEU A 6 -8.08 -2.22 -9.39
N PHE A 7 -8.94 -1.25 -9.73
CA PHE A 7 -8.50 -0.01 -10.39
C PHE A 7 -7.62 0.82 -9.49
N LYS A 8 -7.97 0.90 -8.20
CA LYS A 8 -7.17 1.62 -7.20
C LYS A 8 -5.85 0.93 -6.92
N ILE A 9 -5.83 -0.41 -6.95
CA ILE A 9 -4.59 -1.18 -6.85
C ILE A 9 -3.67 -0.91 -8.04
N VAL A 10 -4.22 -0.89 -9.26
CA VAL A 10 -3.46 -0.61 -10.49
C VAL A 10 -2.90 0.81 -10.47
N ASP A 11 -3.72 1.82 -10.13
CA ASP A 11 -3.28 3.22 -10.04
C ASP A 11 -2.16 3.39 -8.99
N LEU A 12 -2.28 2.75 -7.82
CA LEU A 12 -1.23 2.79 -6.80
C LEU A 12 0.06 2.11 -7.29
N LYS A 13 -0.05 0.95 -7.95
CA LYS A 13 1.10 0.25 -8.54
C LYS A 13 1.84 1.12 -9.56
N GLU A 14 1.11 1.73 -10.47
CA GLU A 14 1.68 2.58 -11.52
C GLU A 14 2.42 3.77 -10.92
N LYS A 15 1.81 4.49 -9.98
CA LYS A 15 2.45 5.65 -9.35
C LYS A 15 3.69 5.31 -8.53
N ILE A 16 3.68 4.17 -7.82
CA ILE A 16 4.86 3.70 -7.09
C ILE A 16 5.99 3.35 -8.08
N ASN A 17 5.65 2.63 -9.14
CA ASN A 17 6.64 2.24 -10.16
C ASN A 17 7.22 3.45 -10.90
N GLU A 18 6.38 4.40 -11.31
CA GLU A 18 6.80 5.63 -12.01
C GLU A 18 7.72 6.51 -11.15
N ARG A 19 7.41 6.66 -9.87
CA ARG A 19 8.15 7.57 -8.98
C ARG A 19 9.39 6.95 -8.36
N PHE A 20 9.35 5.66 -8.05
CA PHE A 20 10.40 4.99 -7.28
C PHE A 20 11.09 3.85 -8.03
N GLY A 21 10.55 3.40 -9.17
CA GLY A 21 11.04 2.21 -9.88
C GLY A 21 10.81 0.90 -9.11
N ILE A 22 9.87 0.90 -8.15
CA ILE A 22 9.61 -0.22 -7.24
C ILE A 22 8.35 -0.97 -7.67
N LYS A 23 8.43 -2.31 -7.64
CA LYS A 23 7.28 -3.19 -7.87
C LYS A 23 6.53 -3.44 -6.56
N MET A 24 5.23 -3.13 -6.55
CA MET A 24 4.32 -3.51 -5.47
C MET A 24 3.63 -4.83 -5.78
N HIS A 25 3.67 -5.78 -4.85
CA HIS A 25 2.95 -7.06 -4.93
C HIS A 25 1.61 -6.98 -4.21
N VAL A 26 0.64 -7.78 -4.65
CA VAL A 26 -0.72 -7.79 -4.11
C VAL A 26 -1.01 -9.18 -3.60
N HIS A 27 -1.50 -9.25 -2.36
CA HIS A 27 -1.91 -10.46 -1.70
C HIS A 27 -3.38 -10.33 -1.34
N ASP A 28 -4.25 -10.94 -2.15
CA ASP A 28 -5.71 -10.94 -2.00
C ASP A 28 -6.28 -12.34 -1.71
N GLY A 29 -5.41 -13.35 -1.56
CA GLY A 29 -5.78 -14.76 -1.54
C GLY A 29 -6.20 -15.38 -0.20
N CYS A 30 -5.97 -14.74 0.97
CA CYS A 30 -6.37 -15.30 2.27
C CYS A 30 -6.63 -14.22 3.34
N MET A 31 -7.86 -14.19 3.84
CA MET A 31 -8.41 -13.40 4.97
C MET A 31 -8.31 -11.87 4.94
N MET A 32 -7.29 -11.26 4.30
CA MET A 32 -7.13 -9.81 4.23
C MET A 32 -6.37 -9.37 2.98
N GLN A 33 -6.80 -8.27 2.37
CA GLN A 33 -6.04 -7.62 1.30
C GLN A 33 -4.81 -6.93 1.90
N SER A 34 -3.62 -7.32 1.44
CA SER A 34 -2.36 -6.73 1.84
C SER A 34 -1.41 -6.60 0.65
N PHE A 35 -0.35 -5.84 0.86
CA PHE A 35 0.59 -5.45 -0.18
C PHE A 35 2.01 -5.60 0.34
N SER A 36 2.96 -5.89 -0.55
CA SER A 36 4.36 -6.04 -0.17
C SER A 36 5.32 -5.51 -1.22
N PHE A 37 6.57 -5.37 -0.83
CA PHE A 37 7.70 -4.97 -1.68
C PHE A 37 8.79 -6.05 -1.64
N ASP A 38 9.64 -6.07 -2.66
CA ASP A 38 10.82 -6.96 -2.70
C ASP A 38 11.88 -6.54 -1.67
N GLU A 39 11.96 -5.23 -1.38
CA GLU A 39 12.87 -4.63 -0.41
C GLU A 39 12.11 -3.76 0.57
N LYS A 40 12.74 -3.44 1.70
CA LYS A 40 12.14 -2.60 2.74
C LYS A 40 11.75 -1.23 2.16
N ALA A 41 10.51 -0.80 2.41
CA ALA A 41 10.04 0.51 2.00
C ALA A 41 10.88 1.63 2.63
N SER A 42 11.32 2.58 1.81
CA SER A 42 11.97 3.81 2.29
C SER A 42 10.97 4.74 2.97
N ASP A 43 11.47 5.67 3.79
CA ASP A 43 10.62 6.67 4.44
C ASP A 43 9.85 7.53 3.43
N GLU A 44 10.44 7.79 2.25
CA GLU A 44 9.76 8.51 1.17
C GLU A 44 8.60 7.71 0.56
N LEU A 45 8.80 6.40 0.32
CA LEU A 45 7.74 5.53 -0.19
C LEU A 45 6.60 5.40 0.83
N VAL A 46 6.93 5.22 2.11
CA VAL A 46 5.95 5.19 3.21
C VAL A 46 5.16 6.49 3.25
N SER A 47 5.83 7.64 3.16
CA SER A 47 5.18 8.95 3.16
C SER A 47 4.26 9.13 1.95
N PHE A 48 4.72 8.72 0.76
CA PHE A 48 3.93 8.76 -0.47
C PHE A 48 2.64 7.94 -0.36
N ILE A 49 2.72 6.70 0.14
CA ILE A 49 1.54 5.82 0.27
C ILE A 49 0.58 6.38 1.32
N ASN A 50 1.09 6.92 2.43
CA ASN A 50 0.24 7.60 3.42
C ASN A 50 -0.49 8.80 2.82
N MET A 51 0.21 9.66 2.06
CA MET A 51 -0.39 10.80 1.37
C MET A 51 -1.44 10.37 0.33
N TYR A 52 -1.19 9.28 -0.40
CA TYR A 52 -2.13 8.72 -1.38
C TYR A 52 -3.49 8.38 -0.74
N PHE A 53 -3.49 7.91 0.51
CA PHE A 53 -4.70 7.58 1.26
C PHE A 53 -5.14 8.66 2.28
N GLU A 54 -4.47 9.81 2.33
CA GLU A 54 -4.70 10.86 3.34
C GLU A 54 -6.14 11.38 3.32
N ASN A 55 -6.69 11.65 2.13
CA ASN A 55 -8.08 12.09 1.95
C ASN A 55 -9.09 10.94 1.84
N SER A 56 -8.66 9.70 2.07
CA SER A 56 -9.54 8.53 2.06
C SER A 56 -10.03 8.18 3.47
N ARG A 57 -11.04 7.32 3.54
CA ARG A 57 -11.49 6.66 4.78
C ARG A 57 -10.51 5.62 5.30
N TYR A 58 -9.38 5.38 4.63
CA TYR A 58 -8.44 4.32 4.97
C TYR A 58 -7.16 4.87 5.61
N LYS A 59 -6.67 4.20 6.65
CA LYS A 59 -5.33 4.39 7.19
C LYS A 59 -4.41 3.28 6.67
N VAL A 60 -3.16 3.64 6.39
CA VAL A 60 -2.13 2.71 5.94
C VAL A 60 -1.37 2.21 7.16
N ILE A 61 -1.26 0.89 7.29
CA ILE A 61 -0.53 0.26 8.39
C ILE A 61 0.63 -0.53 7.81
N PHE A 62 1.85 -0.06 8.08
CA PHE A 62 3.06 -0.81 7.73
C PHE A 62 3.42 -1.79 8.85
N SER A 63 3.90 -2.96 8.43
CA SER A 63 4.61 -3.91 9.28
C SER A 63 5.91 -3.30 9.82
N SER A 64 6.40 -3.81 10.95
CA SER A 64 7.61 -3.30 11.61
C SER A 64 8.88 -3.46 10.78
N ASP A 65 8.93 -4.45 9.87
CA ASP A 65 10.05 -4.65 8.95
C ASP A 65 9.97 -3.74 7.71
N GLY A 66 8.82 -3.12 7.45
CA GLY A 66 8.58 -2.23 6.31
C GLY A 66 8.45 -2.98 4.97
N LEU A 67 8.30 -4.30 4.98
CA LEU A 67 8.14 -5.10 3.76
C LEU A 67 6.68 -5.24 3.35
N TYR A 68 5.77 -5.16 4.32
CA TYR A 68 4.33 -5.32 4.11
C TYR A 68 3.55 -4.09 4.59
N PHE A 69 2.42 -3.84 3.95
CA PHE A 69 1.39 -2.95 4.48
C PHE A 69 -0.01 -3.46 4.15
N HIS A 70 -0.97 -3.05 4.98
CA HIS A 70 -2.39 -3.26 4.74
C HIS A 70 -3.17 -1.99 5.04
N LEU A 71 -4.45 -2.00 4.67
CA LEU A 71 -5.36 -0.90 4.91
C LEU A 71 -6.36 -1.25 6.02
N GLU A 72 -6.67 -0.24 6.83
CA GLU A 72 -7.74 -0.31 7.83
C GLU A 72 -8.66 0.91 7.69
N ASP A 73 -9.90 0.80 8.15
CA ASP A 73 -10.80 1.96 8.19
C ASP A 73 -10.32 2.96 9.27
N LYS A 74 -10.33 4.25 8.93
CA LYS A 74 -10.19 5.34 9.91
C LYS A 74 -11.43 5.30 10.80
N LYS A 75 -11.23 5.18 12.11
CA LYS A 75 -12.30 5.31 13.09
C LYS A 75 -12.73 6.76 13.22
#